data_AF-A0A2S7NV99-F1
#
_entry.id   AF-A0A2S7NV99-F1
#
_cell.length_a   1.000
_cell.length_b   1.000
_cell.length_c   1.000
_cell.angle_alpha   90.00
_cell.angle_beta   90.00
_cell.angle_gamma   90.00
#
_symmetry.space_group_name_H-M   'P 1'
#
loop_
_entity.id
_entity.type
_entity.pdbx_description
1 polymer ?
#
loop_
_entity_poly.entity_id
_entity_poly.type
_entity_poly.pdbx_seq_one_letter_code
_entity_poly.pdbx_strand_id
1 'polypeptide(L)'
;MKYLRYIINETTLTAVRLIPCTALRLYPLVPTNGRIALKDTILPRGGGPDGRSSVFIKEGTHYSTNSYVLHRREELWGKDAEEFKPERWETHRQGWEYQAFGGGARTCPGQAFVLSEIGYTVVRILQQYKEIESRDDRVWMENLKLTMSNTHGVVVGLVP
;
A
#
# COMPACT_ATOMS: atom_id res chain seq x y z
N MET A 1 13.57 4.83 -13.30
CA MET A 1 13.04 5.85 -14.25
C MET A 1 11.97 5.35 -15.25
N LYS A 2 11.77 4.03 -15.47
CA LYS A 2 10.75 3.50 -16.41
C LYS A 2 9.35 4.09 -16.18
N TYR A 3 8.93 4.21 -14.93
CA TYR A 3 7.58 4.67 -14.56
C TYR A 3 7.39 6.20 -14.55
N LEU A 4 8.46 6.99 -14.46
CA LEU A 4 8.34 8.46 -14.60
C LEU A 4 7.94 8.83 -16.03
N ARG A 5 8.54 8.16 -17.02
CA ARG A 5 8.18 8.33 -18.44
C ARG A 5 6.76 7.84 -18.74
N TYR A 6 6.28 6.83 -18.01
CA TYR A 6 4.89 6.37 -18.11
C TYR A 6 3.89 7.45 -17.68
N ILE A 7 4.19 8.20 -16.61
CA ILE A 7 3.33 9.33 -16.18
C ILE A 7 3.40 10.52 -17.17
N ILE A 8 4.59 10.80 -17.72
CA ILE A 8 4.81 11.96 -18.61
C ILE A 8 4.22 11.73 -20.01
N ASN A 9 4.39 10.54 -20.59
CA ASN A 9 3.93 10.24 -21.96
C ASN A 9 2.45 9.85 -22.02
N GLU A 10 1.90 9.26 -20.94
CA GLU A 10 0.48 8.97 -20.81
C GLU A 10 -0.13 9.88 -19.75
N THR A 11 -0.52 11.09 -20.15
CA THR A 11 -1.36 12.03 -19.37
C THR A 11 -2.77 11.50 -19.07
N THR A 12 -2.99 10.19 -19.12
CA THR A 12 -4.25 9.54 -18.78
C THR A 12 -4.35 9.39 -17.26
N LEU A 13 -5.56 9.60 -16.75
CA LEU A 13 -5.97 9.40 -15.34
C LEU A 13 -5.55 8.02 -14.78
N THR A 14 -5.23 7.07 -15.66
CA THR A 14 -4.68 5.75 -15.37
C THR A 14 -3.39 5.85 -14.55
N ALA A 15 -2.32 6.52 -15.03
CA ALA A 15 -1.04 6.56 -14.33
C ALA A 15 -1.13 7.20 -12.92
N VAL A 16 -1.95 8.25 -12.81
CA VAL A 16 -2.26 8.95 -11.55
C VAL A 16 -2.96 8.03 -10.54
N ARG A 17 -3.63 6.97 -10.99
CA ARG A 17 -4.27 5.97 -10.13
C ARG A 17 -3.38 4.76 -9.85
N LEU A 18 -2.72 4.18 -10.86
CA LEU A 18 -2.00 2.90 -10.71
C LEU A 18 -0.78 3.02 -9.80
N ILE A 19 -0.06 4.14 -9.90
CA ILE A 19 1.19 4.34 -9.17
C ILE A 19 0.95 4.51 -7.67
N PRO A 20 0.02 5.36 -7.20
CA PRO A 20 -0.32 5.43 -5.79
C PRO A 20 -0.82 4.11 -5.24
N CYS A 21 -1.64 3.35 -5.99
CA CYS A 21 -2.10 2.03 -5.53
C CYS A 21 -0.93 1.05 -5.35
N THR A 22 0.03 1.05 -6.28
CA THR A 22 1.23 0.20 -6.19
C THR A 22 2.12 0.61 -5.03
N ALA A 23 2.35 1.92 -4.87
CA ALA A 23 3.13 2.46 -3.77
C ALA A 23 2.49 2.11 -2.43
N LEU A 24 1.19 2.37 -2.24
CA LEU A 24 0.50 2.06 -0.99
C LEU A 24 0.33 0.55 -0.71
N ARG A 25 0.42 -0.29 -1.75
CA ARG A 25 0.46 -1.75 -1.59
C ARG A 25 1.76 -2.19 -0.94
N LEU A 26 2.89 -1.85 -1.55
CA LEU A 26 4.21 -2.21 -1.03
C LEU A 26 4.57 -1.41 0.22
N TYR A 27 4.13 -0.16 0.27
CA TYR A 27 4.53 0.82 1.26
C TYR A 27 3.28 1.45 1.92
N PRO A 28 2.48 0.67 2.67
CA PRO A 28 1.29 1.20 3.33
C PRO A 28 1.66 2.21 4.41
N LEU A 29 0.96 3.35 4.46
CA LEU A 29 1.19 4.37 5.49
C LEU A 29 1.03 3.80 6.90
N VAL A 30 0.00 2.98 7.11
CA VAL A 30 -0.27 2.29 8.38
C VAL A 30 -0.20 0.79 8.15
N PRO A 31 0.91 0.12 8.54
CA PRO A 31 1.13 -1.29 8.21
C PRO A 31 0.27 -2.23 9.07
N THR A 32 -0.11 -1.81 10.28
CA THR A 32 -0.91 -2.61 11.22
C THR A 32 -2.07 -1.79 11.76
N ASN A 33 -3.27 -2.35 11.74
CA ASN A 33 -4.48 -1.69 12.23
C ASN A 33 -5.21 -2.57 13.25
N GLY A 34 -5.44 -2.02 14.45
CA GLY A 34 -6.06 -2.73 15.57
C GLY A 34 -7.59 -2.70 15.53
N ARG A 35 -8.21 -3.78 16.00
CA ARG A 35 -9.66 -3.96 16.16
C ARG A 35 -9.93 -4.71 17.46
N ILE A 36 -11.16 -4.60 17.94
CA ILE A 36 -11.66 -5.32 19.11
C ILE A 36 -12.92 -6.07 18.70
N ALA A 37 -13.03 -7.33 19.09
CA ALA A 37 -14.23 -8.12 18.88
C ALA A 37 -15.37 -7.56 19.76
N LEU A 38 -16.45 -7.09 19.13
CA LEU A 38 -17.60 -6.50 19.84
C LEU A 38 -18.55 -7.54 20.44
N LYS A 39 -18.39 -8.81 20.08
CA LYS A 39 -19.11 -9.96 20.62
C LYS A 39 -18.29 -11.21 20.35
N ASP A 40 -18.62 -12.29 21.05
CA ASP A 40 -18.12 -13.62 20.73
C ASP A 40 -18.36 -13.93 19.25
N THR A 41 -17.29 -14.33 18.56
CA THR A 41 -17.31 -14.60 17.13
C THR A 41 -16.35 -15.72 16.77
N ILE A 42 -16.46 -16.22 15.54
CA ILE A 42 -15.60 -17.27 15.01
C ILE A 42 -15.01 -16.77 13.70
N LEU A 43 -13.67 -16.72 13.62
CA LEU A 43 -13.00 -16.54 12.34
C LEU A 43 -13.02 -17.88 11.59
N PRO A 44 -13.34 -17.89 10.28
CA PRO A 44 -13.45 -19.12 9.53
C PRO A 44 -12.10 -19.82 9.31
N ARG A 45 -10.98 -19.08 9.45
CA ARG A 45 -9.61 -19.55 9.27
C ARG A 45 -8.68 -18.82 10.24
N GLY A 46 -7.48 -19.36 10.44
CA GLY A 46 -6.43 -18.83 11.32
C GLY A 46 -6.01 -19.80 12.43
N GLY A 47 -6.69 -20.95 12.57
CA GLY A 47 -6.42 -21.95 13.60
C GLY A 47 -5.85 -23.25 13.03
N GLY A 48 -5.36 -24.10 13.93
CA GLY A 48 -4.75 -25.39 13.59
C GLY A 48 -3.35 -25.27 12.96
N PRO A 49 -2.65 -26.40 12.75
CA PRO A 49 -1.27 -26.40 12.25
C PRO A 49 -1.09 -25.82 10.84
N ASP A 50 -2.14 -25.85 10.02
CA ASP A 50 -2.16 -25.35 8.64
C ASP A 50 -2.87 -23.99 8.50
N GLY A 51 -3.35 -23.41 9.60
CA GLY A 51 -4.09 -22.14 9.62
C GLY A 51 -5.47 -22.19 8.97
N ARG A 52 -6.00 -23.38 8.63
CA ARG A 52 -7.31 -23.51 7.94
C ARG A 52 -8.48 -23.78 8.86
N SER A 53 -8.23 -24.12 10.12
CA SER A 53 -9.29 -24.35 11.09
C SER A 53 -9.88 -23.03 11.58
N SER A 54 -11.12 -23.09 12.06
CA SER A 54 -11.78 -21.95 12.67
C SER A 54 -11.13 -21.56 14.00
N VAL A 55 -11.29 -20.30 14.38
CA VAL A 55 -10.77 -19.75 15.64
C VAL A 55 -11.90 -19.04 16.37
N PHE A 56 -12.16 -19.47 17.60
CA PHE A 56 -13.05 -18.74 18.49
C PHE A 56 -12.37 -17.47 19.00
N ILE A 57 -13.06 -16.34 18.86
CA ILE A 57 -12.63 -15.03 19.32
C ILE A 57 -13.64 -14.53 20.33
N LYS A 58 -13.21 -14.44 21.59
CA LYS A 58 -14.04 -13.93 22.68
C LYS A 58 -14.29 -12.42 22.50
N GLU A 59 -15.45 -11.93 22.91
CA GLU A 59 -15.72 -10.51 23.08
C GLU A 59 -14.59 -9.81 23.87
N GLY A 60 -14.23 -8.60 23.43
CA GLY A 60 -13.14 -7.83 24.01
C GLY A 60 -11.75 -8.24 23.54
N THR A 61 -11.62 -9.32 22.76
CA THR A 61 -10.31 -9.72 22.21
C THR A 61 -9.81 -8.68 21.22
N HIS A 62 -8.61 -8.17 21.46
CA HIS A 62 -7.88 -7.33 20.50
C HIS A 62 -7.27 -8.18 19.40
N TYR A 63 -7.43 -7.76 18.16
CA TYR A 63 -6.77 -8.36 17.00
C TYR A 63 -6.30 -7.27 16.04
N SER A 64 -5.35 -7.61 15.17
CA SER A 64 -4.79 -6.66 14.22
C SER A 64 -4.78 -7.23 12.82
N THR A 65 -5.11 -6.40 11.84
CA THR A 65 -4.84 -6.68 10.42
C THR A 65 -3.49 -6.08 10.06
N ASN A 66 -2.65 -6.82 9.34
CA ASN A 66 -1.36 -6.35 8.87
C ASN A 66 -1.39 -6.21 7.33
N SER A 67 -1.56 -4.99 6.84
CA SER A 67 -1.60 -4.68 5.40
C SER A 67 -0.24 -4.89 4.76
N TYR A 68 0.86 -4.60 5.46
CA TYR A 68 2.22 -4.78 4.96
C TYR A 68 2.51 -6.22 4.55
N VAL A 69 2.11 -7.18 5.41
CA VAL A 69 2.24 -8.62 5.16
C VAL A 69 1.20 -9.08 4.14
N LEU A 70 -0.07 -8.69 4.29
CA LEU A 70 -1.16 -9.08 3.39
C LEU A 70 -0.83 -8.75 1.93
N HIS A 71 -0.29 -7.56 1.69
CA HIS A 71 0.04 -7.06 0.37
C HIS A 71 1.24 -7.77 -0.29
N ARG A 72 2.00 -8.57 0.47
CA ARG A 72 3.18 -9.32 0.01
C ARG A 72 2.93 -10.81 -0.12
N ARG A 73 1.75 -11.29 0.26
CA ARG A 73 1.41 -12.72 0.13
C ARG A 73 1.34 -13.10 -1.34
N GLU A 74 2.25 -13.97 -1.77
CA GLU A 74 2.28 -14.50 -3.14
C GLU A 74 0.98 -15.22 -3.54
N GLU A 75 0.29 -15.82 -2.58
CA GLU A 75 -1.01 -16.49 -2.81
C GLU A 75 -2.10 -15.51 -3.29
N LEU A 76 -1.95 -14.22 -2.97
CA LEU A 76 -2.87 -13.15 -3.36
C LEU A 76 -2.33 -12.33 -4.53
N TRP A 77 -1.02 -12.08 -4.56
CA TRP A 77 -0.38 -11.14 -5.48
C TRP A 77 0.54 -11.79 -6.52
N GLY A 78 0.68 -13.10 -6.53
CA GLY A 78 1.57 -13.84 -7.44
C GLY A 78 3.03 -13.82 -7.02
N LYS A 79 3.90 -14.44 -7.83
CA LYS A 79 5.35 -14.54 -7.56
C LYS A 79 6.08 -13.19 -7.60
N ASP A 80 5.49 -12.21 -8.26
CA ASP A 80 5.96 -10.83 -8.36
C ASP A 80 5.32 -9.92 -7.27
N ALA A 81 4.94 -10.49 -6.13
CA ALA A 81 4.29 -9.75 -5.04
C ALA A 81 5.18 -8.64 -4.44
N GLU A 82 6.50 -8.82 -4.42
CA GLU A 82 7.43 -7.78 -3.93
C GLU A 82 7.75 -6.72 -5.00
N GLU A 83 7.37 -6.94 -6.27
CA GLU A 83 7.72 -6.03 -7.36
C GLU A 83 6.83 -4.79 -7.40
N PHE A 84 7.46 -3.64 -7.62
CA PHE A 84 6.76 -2.40 -7.94
C PHE A 84 6.26 -2.46 -9.39
N LYS A 85 5.05 -2.98 -9.59
CA LYS A 85 4.43 -3.23 -10.91
C LYS A 85 3.07 -2.54 -11.06
N PRO A 86 3.04 -1.26 -11.48
CA PRO A 86 1.81 -0.49 -11.72
C PRO A 86 0.85 -1.12 -12.71
N GLU A 87 1.35 -1.78 -13.74
CA GLU A 87 0.58 -2.39 -14.83
C GLU A 87 -0.41 -3.45 -14.31
N ARG A 88 -0.15 -4.03 -13.13
CA ARG A 88 -1.07 -4.97 -12.47
C ARG A 88 -2.47 -4.37 -12.26
N TRP A 89 -2.53 -3.07 -11.99
CA TRP A 89 -3.77 -2.38 -11.65
C TRP A 89 -4.66 -2.07 -12.85
N GLU A 90 -4.19 -2.30 -14.08
CA GLU A 90 -5.01 -2.12 -15.29
C GLU A 90 -6.17 -3.13 -15.35
N THR A 91 -5.94 -4.34 -14.85
CA THR A 91 -6.92 -5.43 -14.85
C THR A 91 -7.39 -5.83 -13.46
N HIS A 92 -6.61 -5.52 -12.43
CA HIS A 92 -6.90 -5.91 -11.06
C HIS A 92 -8.02 -5.06 -10.43
N ARG A 93 -9.10 -5.71 -9.99
CA ARG A 93 -10.18 -5.09 -9.21
C ARG A 93 -9.84 -5.18 -7.73
N GLN A 94 -9.86 -4.05 -7.03
CA GLN A 94 -9.56 -3.98 -5.61
C GLN A 94 -10.56 -4.78 -4.78
N GLY A 95 -10.10 -5.86 -4.14
CA GLY A 95 -10.82 -6.61 -3.12
C GLY A 95 -10.22 -6.47 -1.72
N TRP A 96 -10.52 -7.43 -0.84
CA TRP A 96 -10.03 -7.47 0.54
C TRP A 96 -8.54 -7.77 0.67
N GLU A 97 -7.90 -8.21 -0.41
CA GLU A 97 -6.45 -8.37 -0.53
C GLU A 97 -5.70 -7.04 -0.59
N TYR A 98 -6.40 -5.92 -0.85
CA TYR A 98 -5.86 -4.56 -0.85
C TYR A 98 -6.53 -3.71 0.23
N GLN A 99 -5.81 -3.48 1.34
CA GLN A 99 -6.30 -2.77 2.53
C GLN A 99 -5.45 -1.53 2.87
N ALA A 100 -4.91 -0.84 1.88
CA ALA A 100 -4.09 0.37 2.09
C ALA A 100 -4.81 1.47 2.89
N PHE A 101 -6.13 1.57 2.73
CA PHE A 101 -6.99 2.52 3.44
C PHE A 101 -7.92 1.84 4.46
N GLY A 102 -7.68 0.56 4.76
CA GLY A 102 -8.61 -0.27 5.53
C GLY A 102 -9.82 -0.70 4.73
N GLY A 103 -10.94 -0.94 5.42
CA GLY A 103 -12.20 -1.37 4.78
C GLY A 103 -13.39 -1.33 5.75
N GLY A 104 -14.59 -1.53 5.21
CA GLY A 104 -15.85 -1.46 5.96
C GLY A 104 -16.23 -0.04 6.39
N ALA A 105 -17.13 0.07 7.38
CA ALA A 105 -17.68 1.35 7.84
C ALA A 105 -16.64 2.31 8.48
N ARG A 106 -15.45 1.80 8.83
CA ARG A 106 -14.31 2.56 9.37
C ARG A 106 -13.14 2.60 8.39
N THR A 107 -13.42 2.59 7.09
CA THR A 107 -12.43 2.89 6.05
C THR A 107 -11.89 4.31 6.23
N CYS A 108 -10.68 4.58 5.73
CA CYS A 108 -10.05 5.89 5.85
C CYS A 108 -10.93 6.98 5.22
N PRO A 109 -11.42 7.97 6.01
CA PRO A 109 -12.24 9.05 5.46
C PRO A 109 -11.43 9.98 4.53
N GLY A 110 -10.11 10.01 4.70
CA GLY A 110 -9.20 10.82 3.89
C GLY A 110 -8.78 10.18 2.57
N GLN A 111 -9.29 8.99 2.21
CA GLN A 111 -8.81 8.26 1.03
C GLN A 111 -8.91 9.10 -0.26
N ALA A 112 -10.06 9.71 -0.53
CA ALA A 112 -10.24 10.53 -1.73
C ALA A 112 -9.34 11.77 -1.74
N PHE A 113 -9.18 12.40 -0.58
CA PHE A 113 -8.30 13.56 -0.41
C PHE A 113 -6.84 13.19 -0.67
N VAL A 114 -6.32 12.14 0.00
CA VAL A 114 -4.93 11.69 -0.14
C VAL A 114 -4.61 11.28 -1.57
N LEU A 115 -5.51 10.54 -2.24
CA LEU A 115 -5.28 10.15 -3.64
C LEU A 115 -5.24 11.36 -4.58
N SER A 116 -6.06 12.38 -4.31
CA SER A 116 -6.06 13.63 -5.08
C SER A 116 -4.79 14.44 -4.85
N GLU A 117 -4.35 14.54 -3.60
CA GLU A 117 -3.13 15.26 -3.20
C GLU A 117 -1.86 14.60 -3.75
N ILE A 118 -1.79 13.25 -3.71
CA ILE A 118 -0.69 12.51 -4.34
C ILE A 118 -0.68 12.76 -5.84
N GLY A 119 -1.84 12.65 -6.50
CA GLY A 119 -1.96 12.88 -7.94
C GLY A 119 -1.51 14.29 -8.33
N TYR A 120 -1.99 15.30 -7.63
CA TYR A 120 -1.58 16.68 -7.84
C TYR A 120 -0.08 16.87 -7.64
N THR A 121 0.46 16.42 -6.50
CA THR A 121 1.88 16.58 -6.16
C THR A 121 2.80 15.93 -7.19
N VAL A 122 2.49 14.70 -7.60
CA VAL A 122 3.26 13.98 -8.61
C VAL A 122 3.24 14.73 -9.94
N VAL A 123 2.06 15.16 -10.42
CA VAL A 123 1.93 15.92 -11.67
C VAL A 123 2.72 17.22 -11.60
N ARG A 124 2.66 17.96 -10.48
CA ARG A 124 3.39 19.22 -10.33
C ARG A 124 4.90 19.04 -10.35
N ILE A 125 5.42 17.97 -9.72
CA ILE A 125 6.85 17.65 -9.77
C ILE A 125 7.28 17.36 -11.22
N LEU A 126 6.51 16.55 -11.95
CA LEU A 126 6.83 16.17 -13.33
C LEU A 126 6.70 17.32 -14.34
N GLN A 127 5.82 18.29 -14.07
CA GLN A 127 5.70 19.49 -14.90
C GLN A 127 6.87 20.46 -14.71
N GLN A 128 7.48 20.46 -13.53
CA GLN A 128 8.50 21.45 -13.13
C GLN A 128 9.93 20.94 -13.34
N TYR A 129 10.15 19.62 -13.23
CA TYR A 129 11.47 19.01 -13.24
C TYR A 129 11.53 17.90 -14.28
N LYS A 130 12.63 17.86 -15.04
CA LYS A 130 12.84 16.83 -16.07
C LYS A 130 13.16 15.47 -15.46
N GLU A 131 13.92 15.49 -14.36
CA GLU A 131 14.40 14.26 -13.72
C GLU A 131 14.37 14.38 -12.20
N ILE A 132 14.18 13.22 -11.56
CA ILE A 132 14.32 13.03 -10.11
C ILE A 132 15.42 11.98 -9.92
N GLU A 133 16.45 12.34 -9.17
CA GLU A 133 17.61 11.49 -8.92
C GLU A 133 17.68 11.13 -7.44
N SER A 134 17.93 9.85 -7.13
CA SER A 134 18.28 9.47 -5.76
C SER A 134 19.64 10.08 -5.40
N ARG A 135 19.71 10.76 -4.26
CA ARG A 135 20.96 11.26 -3.64
C ARG A 135 21.37 10.41 -2.45
N ASP A 136 20.80 9.22 -2.37
CA ASP A 136 21.10 8.16 -1.42
C ASP A 136 21.32 6.86 -2.21
N ASP A 137 22.45 6.20 -1.99
CA ASP A 137 22.87 4.96 -2.65
C ASP A 137 22.46 3.71 -1.84
N ARG A 138 21.98 3.89 -0.62
CA ARG A 138 21.52 2.79 0.23
C ARG A 138 20.22 2.21 -0.31
N VAL A 139 20.07 0.90 -0.13
CA VAL A 139 18.83 0.19 -0.42
C VAL A 139 17.73 0.68 0.52
N TRP A 140 16.50 0.75 0.01
CA TRP A 140 15.33 1.03 0.85
C TRP A 140 15.28 0.09 2.05
N MET A 141 15.10 0.65 3.24
CA MET A 141 14.91 -0.12 4.48
C MET A 141 13.67 0.38 5.20
N GLU A 142 12.67 -0.49 5.33
CA GLU A 142 11.40 -0.15 5.99
C GLU A 142 11.58 0.19 7.46
N ASN A 143 11.06 1.34 7.85
CA ASN A 143 10.88 1.75 9.23
C ASN A 143 9.42 1.57 9.62
N LEU A 144 9.07 0.35 10.08
CA LEU A 144 7.71 -0.03 10.47
C LEU A 144 7.40 0.47 11.89
N LYS A 145 6.88 1.69 12.01
CA LYS A 145 6.36 2.27 13.26
C LYS A 145 4.83 2.36 13.20
N LEU A 146 4.22 3.28 13.95
CA LEU A 146 2.80 3.63 13.78
C LEU A 146 2.50 4.01 12.33
N THR A 147 3.41 4.77 11.71
CA THR A 147 3.47 4.96 10.27
C THR A 147 4.73 4.32 9.70
N MET A 148 4.66 3.94 8.42
CA MET A 148 5.82 3.40 7.71
C MET A 148 6.55 4.50 6.94
N SER A 149 7.88 4.43 6.95
CA SER A 149 8.76 5.33 6.19
C SER A 149 10.04 4.61 5.78
N ASN A 150 10.88 5.25 4.96
CA ASN A 150 12.26 4.81 4.79
C ASN A 150 13.06 5.16 6.05
N THR A 151 13.83 4.22 6.58
CA THR A 151 14.76 4.41 7.70
C THR A 151 15.76 5.54 7.43
N HIS A 152 16.13 5.74 6.17
CA HIS A 152 17.13 6.73 5.76
C HIS A 152 16.51 8.04 5.25
N GLY A 153 15.18 8.16 5.25
CA GLY A 153 14.47 9.27 4.61
C GLY A 153 14.44 9.15 3.08
N VAL A 154 14.08 10.24 2.39
CA VAL A 154 14.03 10.30 0.92
C VAL A 154 14.87 11.49 0.48
N VAL A 155 16.15 11.25 0.21
CA VAL A 155 17.07 12.29 -0.26
C VAL A 155 17.12 12.23 -1.78
N VAL A 156 16.53 13.23 -2.43
CA VAL A 156 16.44 13.31 -3.89
C VAL A 156 16.87 14.67 -4.41
N GLY A 157 17.50 14.67 -5.60
CA GLY A 157 17.77 15.86 -6.38
C GLY A 157 16.68 16.03 -7.43
N LEU A 158 16.23 17.27 -7.62
CA LEU A 158 15.27 17.63 -8.67
C LEU A 158 16.02 18.39 -9.77
N VAL A 159 16.01 17.86 -10.98
CA VAL A 159 16.75 18.42 -12.14
C VAL A 159 15.81 19.32 -12.96
N PRO A 160 16.11 20.62 -13.11
CA PRO A 160 15.29 21.56 -13.89
C PRO A 160 15.17 21.26 -15.40
#